data_AF-E1ZJC0-F1
#
_entry.id   AF-E1ZJC0-F1
#
_cell.length_a   1.000
_cell.length_b   1.000
_cell.length_c   1.000
_cell.angle_alpha   90.00
_cell.angle_beta   90.00
_cell.angle_gamma   90.00
#
_symmetry.space_group_name_H-M   'P 1'
#
loop_
_entity.id
_entity.type
_entity.pdbx_description
1 polymer ?
#
loop_
_entity_poly.entity_id
_entity_poly.type
_entity_poly.pdbx_seq_one_letter_code
_entity_poly.pdbx_strand_id
1 'polypeptide(L)'
;MARNSVSENLQQKIDGSVKKIANEAYEVALKHITENREAMDRIVEVLLEQESITGDEFRALLSQYAAIPQENLDAVARQKQPDAELQLA
;
A
#
# COMPACT_ATOMS: atom_id res chain seq x y z
N MET A 1 -14.85 -35.34 10.14
CA MET A 1 -14.65 -33.90 9.90
C MET A 1 -14.32 -33.24 11.23
N ALA A 2 -13.04 -32.97 11.49
CA ALA A 2 -12.59 -32.36 12.74
C ALA A 2 -13.01 -30.88 12.75
N ARG A 3 -14.10 -30.57 13.45
CA ARG A 3 -14.54 -29.20 13.69
C ARG A 3 -13.57 -28.61 14.70
N ASN A 4 -12.63 -27.83 14.20
CA ASN A 4 -11.58 -27.15 14.93
C ASN A 4 -12.18 -26.40 16.14
N SER A 5 -11.98 -26.94 17.34
CA SER A 5 -12.49 -26.35 18.58
C SER A 5 -11.55 -25.24 19.03
N VAL A 6 -11.54 -24.12 18.29
CA VAL A 6 -10.92 -22.88 18.75
C VAL A 6 -11.77 -22.38 19.91
N SER A 7 -11.22 -22.36 21.12
CA SER A 7 -11.92 -21.85 22.33
C SER A 7 -12.47 -20.45 22.07
N GLU A 8 -13.64 -20.13 22.61
CA GLU A 8 -14.24 -18.79 22.52
C GLU A 8 -13.26 -17.69 22.97
N ASN A 9 -12.46 -17.96 24.00
CA ASN A 9 -11.41 -17.03 24.45
C ASN A 9 -10.33 -16.80 23.39
N LEU A 10 -9.96 -17.86 22.65
CA LEU A 10 -8.97 -17.76 21.57
C LEU A 10 -9.56 -17.00 20.37
N GLN A 11 -10.84 -17.22 20.04
CA GLN A 11 -11.54 -16.46 19.00
C GLN A 11 -11.59 -14.96 19.34
N GLN A 12 -11.97 -14.61 20.56
CA GLN A 12 -11.99 -13.21 21.03
C GLN A 12 -10.60 -12.54 20.93
N LYS A 13 -9.53 -13.28 21.26
CA LYS A 13 -8.15 -12.78 21.13
C LYS A 13 -7.75 -12.56 19.67
N ILE A 14 -8.16 -13.45 18.77
CA ILE A 14 -7.92 -13.32 17.33
C ILE A 14 -8.63 -12.08 16.81
N ASP A 15 -9.93 -11.91 17.09
CA ASP A 15 -10.72 -10.75 16.65
C ASP A 15 -10.12 -9.43 17.17
N GLY A 16 -9.71 -9.41 18.43
CA GLY A 16 -9.03 -8.26 19.03
C GLY A 16 -7.72 -7.92 18.31
N SER A 17 -6.95 -8.93 17.91
CA SER A 17 -5.68 -8.75 17.19
C SER A 17 -5.91 -8.26 15.75
N VAL A 18 -6.90 -8.81 15.05
CA VAL A 18 -7.28 -8.37 13.70
C VAL A 18 -7.73 -6.91 13.73
N LYS A 19 -8.58 -6.54 14.70
CA LYS A 19 -9.02 -5.15 14.88
C LYS A 19 -7.84 -4.22 15.14
N LYS A 20 -6.89 -4.63 15.98
CA LYS A 20 -5.69 -3.83 16.27
C LYS A 20 -4.88 -3.58 15.00
N ILE A 21 -4.57 -4.63 14.23
CA ILE A 21 -3.79 -4.52 12.99
C ILE A 21 -4.52 -3.60 11.98
N ALA A 22 -5.83 -3.78 11.82
CA ALA A 22 -6.62 -2.96 10.90
C ALA A 22 -6.61 -1.47 11.31
N ASN A 23 -6.74 -1.18 12.60
CA ASN A 23 -6.69 0.19 13.12
C ASN A 23 -5.31 0.83 12.92
N GLU A 24 -4.23 0.10 13.23
CA GLU A 24 -2.86 0.59 13.03
C GLU A 24 -2.59 0.90 11.55
N ALA A 25 -3.00 0.00 10.65
CA ALA A 25 -2.89 0.23 9.22
C ALA A 25 -3.72 1.44 8.75
N TYR A 26 -4.92 1.61 9.28
CA TYR A 26 -5.77 2.77 9.00
C TYR A 26 -5.12 4.08 9.44
N GLU A 27 -4.58 4.14 10.66
CA GLU A 27 -3.92 5.34 11.18
C GLU A 27 -2.69 5.71 10.36
N VAL A 28 -1.88 4.73 9.97
CA VAL A 28 -0.73 4.92 9.08
C VAL A 28 -1.17 5.46 7.72
N ALA A 29 -2.19 4.86 7.10
CA ALA A 29 -2.71 5.32 5.81
C ALA A 29 -3.27 6.75 5.93
N LEU A 30 -4.08 7.02 6.96
CA LEU A 30 -4.65 8.34 7.20
C LEU A 30 -3.53 9.38 7.35
N LYS A 31 -2.49 9.07 8.14
CA LYS A 31 -1.32 9.93 8.32
C LYS A 31 -0.63 10.21 6.98
N HIS A 32 -0.33 9.18 6.19
CA HIS A 32 0.33 9.35 4.90
C HIS A 32 -0.46 10.23 3.94
N ILE A 33 -1.76 9.99 3.79
CA ILE A 33 -2.57 10.84 2.92
C ILE A 33 -2.59 12.26 3.51
N THR A 34 -2.59 12.45 4.84
CA THR A 34 -2.80 13.76 5.48
C THR A 34 -1.55 14.62 5.44
N GLU A 35 -0.38 14.02 5.59
CA GLU A 35 0.90 14.70 5.43
C GLU A 35 1.15 15.11 3.97
N ASN A 36 0.52 14.41 3.01
CA ASN A 36 0.69 14.63 1.58
C ASN A 36 -0.60 15.16 0.91
N ARG A 37 -1.41 15.98 1.60
CA ARG A 37 -2.68 16.48 1.03
C ARG A 37 -2.49 17.27 -0.25
N GLU A 38 -1.46 18.10 -0.33
CA GLU A 38 -1.18 18.89 -1.54
C GLU A 38 -0.86 18.00 -2.75
N ALA A 39 -0.07 16.94 -2.53
CA ALA A 39 0.20 15.94 -3.55
C ALA A 39 -1.09 15.26 -4.01
N MET A 40 -1.98 14.94 -3.05
CA MET A 40 -3.25 14.30 -3.37
C MET A 40 -4.20 15.19 -4.16
N ASP A 41 -4.32 16.46 -3.79
CA ASP A 41 -5.13 17.42 -4.52
C ASP A 41 -4.66 17.52 -5.98
N ARG A 42 -3.34 17.58 -6.20
CA ARG A 42 -2.78 17.65 -7.55
C ARG A 42 -3.01 16.36 -8.35
N ILE A 43 -2.82 15.19 -7.73
CA ILE A 43 -3.06 13.90 -8.40
C ILE A 43 -4.53 13.76 -8.78
N VAL A 44 -5.45 14.15 -7.89
CA VAL A 44 -6.90 14.12 -8.16
C VAL A 44 -7.26 15.07 -9.31
N GLU A 45 -6.69 16.27 -9.35
CA GLU A 45 -6.90 17.22 -10.45
C GLU A 45 -6.52 16.60 -11.81
N VAL A 46 -5.36 15.95 -11.88
CA VAL A 46 -4.92 15.25 -13.12
C VAL A 46 -5.86 14.10 -13.45
N LEU A 47 -6.31 13.32 -12.46
CA LEU A 47 -7.26 12.22 -12.67
C LEU A 47 -8.65 12.71 -13.12
N LEU A 48 -9.07 13.92 -12.75
CA LEU A 48 -10.30 14.51 -13.26
C LEU A 48 -10.20 14.86 -14.75
N GLU A 49 -9.01 15.20 -15.24
CA GLU A 49 -8.76 15.52 -16.65
C GLU A 49 -8.52 14.27 -17.52
N GLN A 50 -7.73 13.31 -17.02
CA GLN A 50 -7.24 12.17 -17.80
C GLN A 50 -7.95 10.85 -17.48
N GLU A 51 -8.80 10.81 -16.44
CA GLU A 51 -9.50 9.63 -15.88
C GLU A 51 -8.60 8.52 -15.33
N SER A 52 -7.38 8.37 -15.86
CA SER A 52 -6.38 7.39 -15.47
C SER A 52 -4.99 7.95 -15.71
N ILE A 53 -4.03 7.56 -14.87
CA ILE A 53 -2.60 7.85 -15.03
C ILE A 53 -1.80 6.57 -14.85
N THR A 54 -0.66 6.47 -15.51
CA THR A 54 0.26 5.36 -15.31
C THR A 54 0.94 5.44 -13.95
N GLY A 55 1.44 4.30 -13.46
CA GLY A 55 2.18 4.28 -12.20
C GLY A 55 3.47 5.11 -12.24
N ASP A 56 4.10 5.26 -13.40
CA ASP A 56 5.30 6.08 -13.54
C ASP A 56 4.96 7.58 -13.46
N GLU A 57 3.87 8.01 -14.10
CA GLU A 57 3.34 9.38 -14.00
C GLU A 57 2.93 9.73 -12.57
N PHE A 58 2.22 8.81 -11.89
CA PHE A 58 1.86 8.99 -10.48
C PHE A 58 3.09 9.24 -9.60
N ARG A 59 4.15 8.46 -9.77
CA ARG A 59 5.39 8.60 -8.97
C ARG A 59 6.15 9.88 -9.33
N ALA A 60 6.17 10.26 -10.61
CA ALA A 60 6.76 11.51 -11.04
C ALA A 60 6.04 12.73 -10.42
N LEU A 61 4.70 12.69 -10.36
CA LEU A 61 3.91 13.72 -9.66
C LEU A 61 4.17 13.72 -8.16
N LEU A 62 4.07 12.55 -7.51
CA LEU A 62 4.27 12.43 -6.06
C LEU A 62 5.67 12.85 -5.61
N SER A 63 6.71 12.58 -6.42
CA SER A 63 8.10 12.92 -6.11
C SER A 63 8.38 14.42 -5.98
N GLN A 64 7.49 15.27 -6.48
CA GLN A 64 7.58 16.73 -6.34
C GLN A 64 7.20 17.20 -4.94
N TYR A 65 6.43 16.40 -4.20
CA TYR A 65 5.90 16.73 -2.88
C TYR A 65 6.51 15.87 -1.77
N ALA A 66 6.89 14.63 -2.07
CA ALA A 66 7.40 13.68 -1.09
C ALA A 66 8.54 12.83 -1.64
N ALA A 67 9.54 12.56 -0.79
CA ALA A 67 10.56 11.58 -1.10
C ALA A 67 9.96 10.17 -1.10
N ILE A 68 10.03 9.49 -2.24
CA ILE A 68 9.56 8.11 -2.36
C ILE A 68 10.64 7.18 -1.80
N PRO A 69 10.32 6.31 -0.82
CA PRO A 69 11.29 5.36 -0.28
C PRO A 69 11.91 4.48 -1.37
N GLN A 70 13.22 4.22 -1.28
CA GLN A 70 13.94 3.41 -2.27
C GLN A 70 13.33 2.01 -2.42
N GLU A 71 12.91 1.40 -1.31
CA GLU A 71 12.24 0.09 -1.29
C GLU A 71 11.01 0.03 -2.22
N ASN A 72 10.27 1.13 -2.32
CA ASN A 72 9.10 1.23 -3.19
C ASN A 72 9.50 1.35 -4.67
N LEU A 73 10.61 2.01 -4.97
CA LEU A 73 11.14 2.10 -6.34
C LEU A 73 11.68 0.73 -6.79
N ASP A 74 12.39 0.04 -5.91
CA ASP A 74 12.94 -1.29 -6.17
C ASP A 74 11.82 -2.33 -6.38
N ALA A 75 10.72 -2.23 -5.62
CA ALA A 75 9.55 -3.09 -5.80
C ALA A 75 8.93 -2.95 -7.19
N VAL A 76 8.90 -1.72 -7.73
CA VAL A 76 8.39 -1.44 -9.08
C VAL A 76 9.32 -1.97 -10.15
N ALA A 77 10.64 -1.85 -9.94
CA ALA A 77 11.63 -2.42 -10.84
C ALA A 77 11.49 -3.95 -10.93
N ARG A 78 11.30 -4.63 -9.77
CA ARG A 78 11.02 -6.08 -9.73
C ARG A 78 9.74 -6.46 -10.47
N GLN A 79 8.67 -5.68 -10.34
CA GLN A 79 7.41 -5.92 -11.06
C GLN A 79 7.56 -5.82 -12.59
N LYS A 80 8.45 -4.95 -13.08
CA LYS A 80 8.73 -4.79 -14.52
C LYS A 80 9.65 -5.88 -15.09
N GLN A 81 10.35 -6.65 -14.25
CA GLN A 81 11.26 -7.72 -14.65
C GLN A 81 11.04 -9.00 -13.82
N PRO A 82 9.94 -9.74 -14.03
CA PRO A 82 9.65 -10.97 -13.29
C PRO A 82 10.61 -12.14 -13.63
N ASP A 83 11.26 -12.12 -14.80
CA ASP A 83 12.01 -13.28 -15.31
C ASP A 83 13.51 -13.31 -14.94
N ALA A 84 14.05 -12.29 -14.27
CA ALA A 84 15.48 -12.25 -13.92
C ALA A 84 15.85 -13.19 -12.76
N GLU A 85 14.89 -13.57 -11.91
CA GLU A 85 15.13 -14.53 -10.80
C GLU A 85 15.10 -16.00 -11.24
N LEU A 86 14.58 -16.30 -12.44
CA LEU A 86 14.52 -17.66 -13.00
C LEU A 86 15.76 -18.05 -13.82
N GLN A 87 16.73 -17.15 -14.04
CA GLN A 87 17.96 -17.43 -14.79
C GLN A 87 19.19 -17.71 -13.92
N LEU A 88 19.03 -17.71 -12.59
CA LEU A 88 20.08 -17.94 -11.61
C LEU A 88 19.85 -19.17 -10.70
N ALA A 89 18.81 -19.97 -10.97
CA ALA A 89 18.55 -21.27 -10.34
C ALA A 89 18.71 -22.40 -11.37
#